data_AF-A0A0P7YPU1-F1
#
_entry.id   AF-A0A0P7YPU1-F1
#
_cell.length_a   1.000
_cell.length_b   1.000
_cell.length_c   1.000
_cell.angle_alpha   90.00
_cell.angle_beta   90.00
_cell.angle_gamma   90.00
#
_symmetry.space_group_name_H-M   'P 1'
#
loop_
_entity.id
_entity.type
_entity.pdbx_description
1 polymer ?
#
loop_
_entity_poly.entity_id
_entity_poly.type
_entity_poly.pdbx_seq_one_letter_code
_entity_poly.pdbx_strand_id
1 'polypeptide(L)'
;MSNAAPLSGSATVVMVVDGQPITIALDGNNAPITAGNFADLVSRRFYDDITFHRVVDDFVAQAGDPNSRDPNFPTNLLGRAGFTDPATGATRTIPLEIKPEGAAEPVIGTLFRDAGITAPPVLRNNRGTIAMARSQDPNSASSQFYFNLTNSNFLDGNYAVFGNITDGQSVMDAIDAGDRIEAARFVEGILPSRQSAFMDVTSLNFFFNRLERASLPLGFQVLGDGDDVLDVTPELSQANPSGFVGLGGNDTFIGSAIDDVLYGNQGNDTLTGEGGDNLIRGGQGEDILTGGSGNDILHGNLGNDTLMGSGGNNFIRGGQGNDTLMGGAGNDVLIGDRDQDTLTGGAGADQFVLRGNTNIGRGDPNLADVVTDFNPAEGDRIVLAAETDPATVRFIPDGADVLIQLENNDFQGRILNSTPEAVQAAAMVVPSGDMALLIG
;
A
#
# COMPACT_ATOMS: atom_id res chain seq x y z
N MET A 1 -2.18 8.12 -22.45
CA MET A 1 -3.11 8.08 -21.30
C MET A 1 -2.25 7.66 -20.11
N SER A 2 -2.24 8.46 -19.04
CA SER A 2 -1.24 8.35 -17.97
C SER A 2 -1.29 6.98 -17.28
N ASN A 3 -0.15 6.32 -17.13
CA ASN A 3 0.01 5.08 -16.34
C ASN A 3 0.04 5.36 -14.82
N ALA A 4 -0.57 6.46 -14.37
CA ALA A 4 -0.60 6.89 -12.97
C ALA A 4 -2.03 6.73 -12.45
N ALA A 5 -2.19 6.02 -11.33
CA ALA A 5 -3.48 5.86 -10.67
C ALA A 5 -3.91 7.22 -10.07
N PRO A 6 -5.15 7.69 -10.33
CA PRO A 6 -5.63 8.96 -9.77
C PRO A 6 -5.82 8.86 -8.26
N LEU A 7 -5.51 9.94 -7.54
CA LEU A 7 -5.80 10.07 -6.11
C LEU A 7 -7.28 10.47 -5.92
N SER A 8 -8.06 9.61 -5.27
CA SER A 8 -9.41 9.95 -4.82
C SER A 8 -9.37 10.54 -3.40
N GLY A 9 -9.71 11.83 -3.25
CA GLY A 9 -9.72 12.49 -1.94
C GLY A 9 -8.44 13.26 -1.62
N SER A 10 -7.96 13.17 -0.37
CA SER A 10 -6.76 13.85 0.11
C SER A 10 -5.82 12.87 0.81
N ALA A 11 -4.52 13.15 0.78
CA ALA A 11 -3.49 12.35 1.44
C ALA A 11 -2.41 13.24 2.07
N THR A 12 -1.75 12.79 3.12
CA THR A 12 -0.71 13.56 3.82
C THR A 12 0.60 12.81 3.74
N VAL A 13 1.63 13.49 3.27
CA VAL A 13 3.00 13.00 3.14
C VAL A 13 3.91 13.79 4.06
N VAL A 14 4.70 13.11 4.89
CA VAL A 14 5.85 13.72 5.57
C VAL A 14 7.11 13.43 4.78
N MET A 15 7.80 14.50 4.42
CA MET A 15 9.08 14.50 3.72
C MET A 15 10.16 14.98 4.69
N VAL A 16 11.18 14.17 4.91
CA VAL A 16 12.32 14.54 5.76
C VAL A 16 13.42 15.13 4.89
N VAL A 17 13.83 16.35 5.20
CA VAL A 17 14.92 17.08 4.56
C VAL A 17 15.87 17.52 5.67
N ASP A 18 17.15 17.12 5.57
CA ASP A 18 18.18 17.42 6.60
C ASP A 18 17.74 17.06 8.03
N GLY A 19 17.16 15.88 8.19
CA GLY A 19 16.64 15.36 9.46
C GLY A 19 15.45 16.12 10.03
N GLN A 20 14.81 17.03 9.27
CA GLN A 20 13.65 17.79 9.70
C GLN A 20 12.42 17.51 8.80
N PRO A 21 11.22 17.33 9.38
CA PRO A 21 10.03 16.97 8.61
C PRO A 21 9.35 18.19 7.95
N ILE A 22 8.81 17.96 6.76
CA ILE A 22 7.87 18.81 6.04
C ILE A 22 6.60 18.00 5.80
N THR A 23 5.47 18.46 6.35
CA THR A 23 4.17 17.79 6.19
C THR A 23 3.41 18.41 5.03
N ILE A 24 2.99 17.59 4.07
CA ILE A 24 2.40 17.97 2.80
C ILE A 24 1.01 17.32 2.68
N ALA A 25 -0.05 18.11 2.58
CA ALA A 25 -1.38 17.66 2.23
C ALA A 25 -1.57 17.69 0.70
N LEU A 26 -1.84 16.55 0.09
CA LEU A 26 -2.17 16.34 -1.32
C LEU A 26 -3.68 16.49 -1.54
N ASP A 27 -4.05 17.12 -2.65
CA ASP A 27 -5.45 17.39 -3.02
C ASP A 27 -5.82 16.67 -4.32
N GLY A 28 -6.28 15.43 -4.19
CA GLY A 28 -6.81 14.63 -5.28
C GLY A 28 -8.24 15.01 -5.70
N ASN A 29 -8.97 15.81 -4.93
CA ASN A 29 -10.30 16.30 -5.35
C ASN A 29 -10.20 17.36 -6.46
N ASN A 30 -9.07 18.08 -6.51
CA ASN A 30 -8.83 19.13 -7.49
C ASN A 30 -7.69 18.82 -8.47
N ALA A 31 -6.77 17.91 -8.11
CA ALA A 31 -5.68 17.44 -8.96
C ALA A 31 -5.47 15.90 -8.85
N PRO A 32 -6.48 15.08 -9.18
CA PRO A 32 -6.42 13.62 -9.00
C PRO A 32 -5.25 12.95 -9.72
N ILE A 33 -4.95 13.33 -10.97
CA ILE A 33 -3.88 12.69 -11.76
C ILE A 33 -2.50 13.08 -11.21
N THR A 34 -2.32 14.36 -10.90
CA THR A 34 -1.03 14.93 -10.48
C THR A 34 -0.68 14.52 -9.06
N ALA A 35 -1.63 14.66 -8.14
CA ALA A 35 -1.49 14.19 -6.77
C ALA A 35 -1.34 12.66 -6.74
N GLY A 36 -2.09 11.95 -7.58
CA GLY A 36 -2.01 10.49 -7.73
C GLY A 36 -0.63 10.00 -8.14
N ASN A 37 -0.04 10.65 -9.16
CA ASN A 37 1.30 10.32 -9.61
C ASN A 37 2.37 10.57 -8.53
N PHE A 38 2.32 11.72 -7.85
CA PHE A 38 3.27 12.01 -6.77
C PHE A 38 3.14 10.96 -5.64
N ALA A 39 1.91 10.64 -5.27
CA ALA A 39 1.62 9.69 -4.21
C ALA A 39 2.07 8.26 -4.54
N ASP A 40 1.90 7.79 -5.78
CA ASP A 40 2.45 6.50 -6.25
C ASP A 40 3.98 6.47 -6.23
N LEU A 41 4.65 7.58 -6.52
CA LEU A 41 6.11 7.64 -6.43
C LEU A 41 6.60 7.64 -4.97
N VAL A 42 5.89 8.32 -4.07
CA VAL A 42 6.17 8.26 -2.62
C VAL A 42 6.00 6.83 -2.09
N SER A 43 4.92 6.13 -2.47
CA SER A 43 4.67 4.75 -1.99
C SER A 43 5.75 3.76 -2.42
N ARG A 44 6.37 4.00 -3.58
CA ARG A 44 7.49 3.22 -4.12
C ARG A 44 8.85 3.65 -3.61
N ARG A 45 8.90 4.57 -2.64
CA ARG A 45 10.15 5.14 -2.11
C ARG A 45 11.02 5.79 -3.19
N PHE A 46 10.39 6.30 -4.25
CA PHE A 46 11.11 6.88 -5.39
C PHE A 46 11.88 8.14 -4.99
N TYR A 47 11.32 8.93 -4.08
CA TYR A 47 11.90 10.20 -3.65
C TYR A 47 12.98 10.05 -2.58
N ASP A 48 13.21 8.84 -2.07
CA ASP A 48 14.25 8.60 -1.10
C ASP A 48 15.62 8.85 -1.73
N ASP A 49 16.43 9.63 -1.02
CA ASP A 49 17.78 10.01 -1.39
C ASP A 49 17.86 10.90 -2.66
N ILE A 50 16.75 11.57 -3.03
CA ILE A 50 16.70 12.53 -4.14
C ILE A 50 17.09 13.92 -3.68
N THR A 51 17.85 14.65 -4.50
CA THR A 51 18.33 15.99 -4.17
C THR A 51 17.40 17.10 -4.66
N PHE A 52 17.31 18.18 -3.88
CA PHE A 52 16.91 19.51 -4.35
C PHE A 52 18.00 20.06 -5.26
N HIS A 53 17.96 19.65 -6.53
CA HIS A 53 18.98 19.98 -7.53
C HIS A 53 18.90 21.43 -8.02
N ARG A 54 17.79 22.13 -7.75
CA ARG A 54 17.61 23.53 -8.14
C ARG A 54 16.79 24.28 -7.10
N VAL A 55 17.45 25.17 -6.37
CA VAL A 55 16.80 26.12 -5.46
C VAL A 55 17.03 27.52 -5.98
N VAL A 56 15.98 28.34 -5.98
CA VAL A 56 16.04 29.76 -6.27
C VAL A 56 15.37 30.48 -5.11
N ASP A 57 16.18 31.19 -4.34
CA ASP A 57 15.75 32.02 -3.20
C ASP A 57 14.59 32.92 -3.61
N ASP A 58 13.62 33.07 -2.71
CA ASP A 58 12.39 33.83 -2.94
C ASP A 58 11.61 33.39 -4.18
N PHE A 59 11.77 32.14 -4.64
CA PHE A 59 11.00 31.61 -5.76
C PHE A 59 10.54 30.17 -5.51
N VAL A 60 11.40 29.18 -5.77
CA VAL A 60 11.05 27.76 -5.69
C VAL A 60 12.24 26.89 -5.28
N ALA A 61 11.96 25.79 -4.59
CA ALA A 61 12.89 24.69 -4.37
C ALA A 61 12.42 23.45 -5.15
N GLN A 62 13.21 22.98 -6.13
CA GLN A 62 12.83 21.91 -7.07
C GLN A 62 13.64 20.62 -6.83
N ALA A 63 12.93 19.49 -6.80
CA ALA A 63 13.47 18.14 -6.57
C ALA A 63 12.78 17.10 -7.50
N GLY A 64 12.99 15.81 -7.22
CA GLY A 64 12.34 14.70 -7.93
C GLY A 64 13.05 14.23 -9.21
N ASP A 65 14.30 14.63 -9.43
CA ASP A 65 15.12 14.16 -10.55
C ASP A 65 15.94 12.91 -10.15
N PRO A 66 15.67 11.72 -10.72
CA PRO A 66 16.40 10.50 -10.39
C PRO A 66 17.91 10.56 -10.72
N ASN A 67 18.34 11.46 -11.62
CA ASN A 67 19.78 11.72 -11.85
C ASN A 67 20.53 12.15 -10.61
N SER A 68 19.83 12.80 -9.68
CA SER A 68 20.47 13.35 -8.47
C SER A 68 20.91 12.26 -7.50
N ARG A 69 20.28 11.08 -7.54
CA ARG A 69 20.62 9.91 -6.74
C ARG A 69 21.68 9.03 -7.40
N ASP A 70 21.58 8.78 -8.71
CA ASP A 70 22.56 8.00 -9.47
C ASP A 70 23.01 8.76 -10.73
N PRO A 71 24.26 9.24 -10.80
CA PRO A 71 24.80 9.91 -11.99
C PRO A 71 24.86 9.01 -13.24
N ASN A 72 24.78 7.68 -13.07
CA ASN A 72 24.72 6.70 -14.15
C ASN A 72 23.28 6.30 -14.47
N PHE A 73 22.28 6.97 -13.88
CA PHE A 73 20.89 6.71 -14.20
C PHE A 73 20.72 6.80 -15.72
N PRO A 74 20.22 5.74 -16.40
CA PRO A 74 20.29 5.67 -17.84
C PRO A 74 19.59 6.87 -18.49
N THR A 75 20.29 7.61 -19.36
CA THR A 75 19.78 8.82 -20.04
C THR A 75 18.53 8.57 -20.89
N ASN A 76 18.30 7.31 -21.29
CA ASN A 76 17.08 6.85 -21.95
C ASN A 76 15.89 6.66 -21.00
N LEU A 77 16.11 6.50 -19.69
CA LEU A 77 15.07 6.49 -18.66
C LEU A 77 14.76 7.91 -18.12
N LEU A 78 15.58 8.89 -18.50
CA LEU A 78 15.48 10.32 -18.20
C LEU A 78 14.87 11.06 -19.37
N GLY A 79 13.88 10.43 -20.01
CA GLY A 79 13.29 10.90 -21.25
C GLY A 79 13.06 12.42 -21.17
N ARG A 80 13.25 13.10 -22.29
CA ARG A 80 13.09 14.55 -22.48
C ARG A 80 11.76 15.13 -21.97
N ALA A 81 10.86 14.27 -21.49
CA ALA A 81 9.53 14.50 -20.95
C ALA A 81 9.04 13.43 -19.94
N GLY A 82 9.88 12.55 -19.37
CA GLY A 82 9.38 11.56 -18.40
C GLY A 82 10.37 10.52 -17.84
N PHE A 83 10.19 10.20 -16.56
CA PHE A 83 10.77 9.04 -15.86
C PHE A 83 10.26 7.75 -16.50
N THR A 84 11.16 6.84 -16.85
CA THR A 84 10.77 5.48 -17.27
C THR A 84 10.87 4.55 -16.07
N ASP A 85 9.73 3.95 -15.72
CA ASP A 85 9.58 3.09 -14.55
C ASP A 85 10.49 1.84 -14.70
N PRO A 86 11.46 1.62 -13.79
CA PRO A 86 12.40 0.51 -13.89
C PRO A 86 11.74 -0.87 -13.79
N ALA A 87 10.59 -0.98 -13.10
CA ALA A 87 9.89 -2.23 -12.90
C ALA A 87 9.05 -2.63 -14.12
N THR A 88 8.56 -1.64 -14.88
CA THR A 88 7.68 -1.89 -16.04
C THR A 88 8.29 -1.54 -17.40
N GLY A 89 9.41 -0.82 -17.41
CA GLY A 89 10.03 -0.27 -18.63
C GLY A 89 9.19 0.82 -19.33
N ALA A 90 8.10 1.28 -18.71
CA ALA A 90 7.17 2.23 -19.32
C ALA A 90 7.51 3.69 -18.95
N THR A 91 7.55 4.58 -19.95
CA THR A 91 7.71 6.02 -19.71
C THR A 91 6.46 6.60 -19.06
N ARG A 92 6.63 7.18 -17.86
CA ARG A 92 5.59 7.85 -17.10
C ARG A 92 5.53 9.31 -17.49
N THR A 93 4.47 9.67 -18.20
CA THR A 93 4.12 11.05 -18.48
C THR A 93 2.71 11.31 -17.98
N ILE A 94 2.52 12.44 -17.30
CA ILE A 94 1.21 12.92 -16.90
C ILE A 94 0.88 14.22 -17.64
N PRO A 95 -0.37 14.38 -18.10
CA PRO A 95 -0.83 15.63 -18.68
C PRO A 95 -0.94 16.73 -17.63
N LEU A 96 -0.77 17.98 -18.05
CA LEU A 96 -1.06 19.14 -17.21
C LEU A 96 -2.52 19.10 -16.76
N GLU A 97 -2.75 19.11 -15.45
CA GLU A 97 -4.08 19.04 -14.86
C GLU A 97 -4.34 20.28 -14.02
N ILE A 98 -5.32 21.08 -14.42
CA ILE A 98 -5.67 22.30 -13.69
C ILE A 98 -7.19 22.48 -13.69
N LYS A 99 -7.79 22.61 -12.51
CA LYS A 99 -9.23 22.84 -12.34
C LYS A 99 -9.54 24.34 -12.22
N PRO A 100 -10.26 24.95 -13.18
CA PRO A 100 -10.74 26.33 -13.04
C PRO A 100 -11.74 26.46 -11.89
N GLU A 101 -11.75 27.61 -11.21
CA GLU A 101 -12.79 27.89 -10.21
C GLU A 101 -14.20 27.78 -10.82
N GLY A 102 -15.08 27.06 -10.12
CA GLY A 102 -16.46 26.82 -10.56
C GLY A 102 -16.62 25.70 -11.60
N ALA A 103 -15.54 25.09 -12.08
CA ALA A 103 -15.61 23.91 -12.95
C ALA A 103 -15.83 22.63 -12.14
N ALA A 104 -16.61 21.69 -12.70
CA ALA A 104 -16.81 20.36 -12.11
C ALA A 104 -15.54 19.51 -12.22
N GLU A 105 -14.91 19.51 -13.40
CA GLU A 105 -13.76 18.66 -13.73
C GLU A 105 -12.51 19.48 -14.12
N PRO A 106 -11.29 18.93 -13.90
CA PRO A 106 -10.06 19.55 -14.36
C PRO A 106 -9.91 19.61 -15.88
N VAL A 107 -9.16 20.60 -16.35
CA VAL A 107 -8.73 20.73 -17.75
C VAL A 107 -7.39 20.03 -17.91
N ILE A 108 -7.30 19.14 -18.90
CA ILE A 108 -6.19 18.21 -19.06
C ILE A 108 -5.39 18.51 -20.34
N GLY A 109 -4.07 18.56 -20.21
CA GLY A 109 -3.11 18.59 -21.32
C GLY A 109 -3.04 19.89 -22.11
N THR A 110 -3.61 20.99 -21.59
CA THR A 110 -3.60 22.31 -22.23
C THR A 110 -3.44 23.45 -21.23
N LEU A 111 -2.85 24.56 -21.68
CA LEU A 111 -2.71 25.77 -20.87
C LEU A 111 -4.05 26.51 -20.80
N PHE A 112 -4.33 27.18 -19.69
CA PHE A 112 -5.55 27.98 -19.55
C PHE A 112 -5.72 29.03 -20.65
N ARG A 113 -4.63 29.73 -20.98
CA ARG A 113 -4.63 30.73 -22.05
C ARG A 113 -5.05 30.13 -23.39
N ASP A 114 -4.54 28.94 -23.71
CA ASP A 114 -4.78 28.30 -25.00
C ASP A 114 -6.18 27.65 -25.05
N ALA A 115 -6.73 27.28 -23.88
CA ALA A 115 -8.12 26.85 -23.71
C ALA A 115 -9.13 28.01 -23.60
N GLY A 116 -8.68 29.27 -23.62
CA GLY A 116 -9.54 30.46 -23.48
C GLY A 116 -10.15 30.62 -22.08
N ILE A 117 -9.56 30.00 -21.06
CA ILE A 117 -10.02 30.04 -19.67
C ILE A 117 -9.48 31.31 -19.00
N THR A 118 -10.39 32.09 -18.42
CA THR A 118 -10.07 33.34 -17.70
C THR A 118 -10.27 33.24 -16.20
N ALA A 119 -10.97 32.22 -15.72
CA ALA A 119 -11.11 31.93 -14.30
C ALA A 119 -9.77 31.45 -13.71
N PRO A 120 -9.40 31.86 -12.49
CA PRO A 120 -8.21 31.34 -11.83
C PRO A 120 -8.38 29.85 -11.49
N PRO A 121 -7.27 29.12 -11.27
CA PRO A 121 -7.36 27.75 -10.81
C PRO A 121 -7.74 27.66 -9.33
N VAL A 122 -8.42 26.59 -8.93
CA VAL A 122 -8.75 26.30 -7.53
C VAL A 122 -7.49 26.19 -6.67
N LEU A 123 -6.48 25.48 -7.18
CA LEU A 123 -5.17 25.36 -6.55
C LEU A 123 -4.19 26.34 -7.22
N ARG A 124 -3.62 27.24 -6.40
CA ARG A 124 -2.80 28.37 -6.86
C ARG A 124 -1.37 28.25 -6.34
N ASN A 125 -0.40 28.79 -7.09
CA ASN A 125 1.03 28.76 -6.74
C ASN A 125 1.35 29.78 -5.63
N ASN A 126 0.73 29.62 -4.47
CA ASN A 126 1.00 30.41 -3.27
C ASN A 126 2.20 29.83 -2.52
N ARG A 127 2.84 30.64 -1.66
CA ARG A 127 3.87 30.17 -0.74
C ARG A 127 3.38 28.96 0.06
N GLY A 128 4.23 27.95 0.21
CA GLY A 128 3.93 26.71 0.91
C GLY A 128 3.06 25.74 0.11
N THR A 129 2.96 25.89 -1.21
CA THR A 129 2.30 24.88 -2.07
C THR A 129 3.32 24.01 -2.79
N ILE A 130 2.90 22.79 -3.16
CA ILE A 130 3.68 21.88 -4.00
C ILE A 130 3.05 21.77 -5.39
N ALA A 131 3.88 21.84 -6.42
CA ALA A 131 3.45 21.78 -7.80
C ALA A 131 4.40 20.93 -8.66
N MET A 132 3.86 20.38 -9.74
CA MET A 132 4.61 19.47 -10.61
C MET A 132 5.41 20.26 -11.65
N ALA A 133 6.71 19.97 -11.75
CA ALA A 133 7.57 20.55 -12.76
C ALA A 133 7.33 19.88 -14.13
N ARG A 134 7.58 20.63 -15.21
CA ARG A 134 7.43 20.15 -16.58
C ARG A 134 8.34 20.89 -17.54
N SER A 135 8.49 20.34 -18.74
CA SER A 135 9.08 21.06 -19.88
C SER A 135 8.05 22.02 -20.52
N GLN A 136 8.38 22.60 -21.68
CA GLN A 136 7.45 23.42 -22.44
C GLN A 136 6.21 22.63 -22.92
N ASP A 137 6.32 21.32 -23.09
CA ASP A 137 5.19 20.45 -23.44
C ASP A 137 4.23 20.29 -22.23
N PRO A 138 2.93 20.63 -22.37
CA PRO A 138 1.93 20.41 -21.33
C PRO A 138 1.80 18.95 -20.85
N ASN A 139 2.24 17.96 -21.62
CA ASN A 139 2.12 16.53 -21.28
C ASN A 139 3.46 15.89 -20.87
N SER A 140 4.36 16.69 -20.31
CA SER A 140 5.72 16.26 -19.95
C SER A 140 6.01 16.22 -18.45
N ALA A 141 5.00 16.44 -17.61
CA ALA A 141 5.14 16.27 -16.18
C ALA A 141 5.37 14.78 -15.86
N SER A 142 6.14 14.51 -14.82
CA SER A 142 6.52 13.14 -14.44
C SER A 142 6.89 13.09 -12.96
N SER A 143 8.16 12.96 -12.60
CA SER A 143 8.57 12.80 -11.20
C SER A 143 8.99 14.11 -10.50
N GLN A 144 9.41 15.12 -11.26
CA GLN A 144 9.96 16.35 -10.69
C GLN A 144 8.86 17.27 -10.15
N PHE A 145 9.06 17.80 -8.95
CA PHE A 145 8.15 18.73 -8.29
C PHE A 145 8.93 19.93 -7.71
N TYR A 146 8.21 20.97 -7.33
CA TYR A 146 8.78 22.10 -6.61
C TYR A 146 7.88 22.59 -5.48
N PHE A 147 8.51 23.13 -4.43
CA PHE A 147 7.86 23.91 -3.39
C PHE A 147 7.91 25.40 -3.75
N ASN A 148 6.79 26.09 -3.56
CA ASN A 148 6.71 27.54 -3.70
C ASN A 148 7.24 28.21 -2.41
N LEU A 149 8.42 28.85 -2.50
CA LEU A 149 9.00 29.62 -1.39
C LEU A 149 8.36 31.01 -1.27
N THR A 150 7.76 31.51 -2.35
CA THR A 150 6.98 32.75 -2.39
C THR A 150 5.68 32.57 -3.18
N ASN A 151 4.82 33.59 -3.19
CA ASN A 151 3.64 33.62 -4.06
C ASN A 151 4.04 33.82 -5.53
N SER A 152 3.88 32.78 -6.35
CA SER A 152 4.29 32.73 -7.75
C SER A 152 3.08 32.65 -8.69
N ASN A 153 2.07 33.50 -8.49
CA ASN A 153 0.78 33.47 -9.20
C ASN A 153 0.89 33.57 -10.73
N PHE A 154 2.01 34.03 -11.29
CA PHE A 154 2.24 34.02 -12.73
C PHE A 154 2.39 32.60 -13.32
N LEU A 155 2.60 31.59 -12.47
CA LEU A 155 2.61 30.17 -12.83
C LEU A 155 1.20 29.56 -12.89
N ASP A 156 0.18 30.24 -12.35
CA ASP A 156 -1.21 29.78 -12.38
C ASP A 156 -1.70 29.58 -13.82
N GLY A 157 -2.41 28.48 -14.08
CA GLY A 157 -2.86 28.10 -15.41
C GLY A 157 -1.76 27.52 -16.32
N ASN A 158 -0.52 27.42 -15.82
CA ASN A 158 0.62 26.85 -16.54
C ASN A 158 1.25 25.64 -15.82
N TYR A 159 1.16 25.54 -14.50
CA TYR A 159 1.70 24.42 -13.71
C TYR A 159 0.62 23.88 -12.77
N ALA A 160 0.62 22.55 -12.60
CA ALA A 160 -0.35 21.85 -11.75
C ALA A 160 0.11 21.91 -10.29
N VAL A 161 -0.58 22.69 -9.48
CA VAL A 161 -0.48 22.63 -8.01
C VAL A 161 -1.35 21.48 -7.55
N PHE A 162 -0.81 20.62 -6.69
CA PHE A 162 -1.48 19.39 -6.28
C PHE A 162 -1.48 19.15 -4.77
N GLY A 163 -0.97 20.10 -3.99
CA GLY A 163 -0.99 20.04 -2.54
C GLY A 163 -0.40 21.28 -1.87
N ASN A 164 -0.37 21.25 -0.54
CA ASN A 164 0.17 22.31 0.30
C ASN A 164 0.91 21.77 1.53
N ILE A 165 1.92 22.51 1.96
CA ILE A 165 2.66 22.25 3.19
C ILE A 165 1.84 22.76 4.38
N THR A 166 1.46 21.84 5.26
CA THR A 166 0.69 22.11 6.48
C THR A 166 1.58 22.31 7.70
N ASP A 167 2.77 21.71 7.71
CA ASP A 167 3.79 21.88 8.76
C ASP A 167 5.21 21.79 8.18
N GLY A 168 6.20 22.40 8.84
CA GLY A 168 7.59 22.40 8.37
C GLY A 168 7.91 23.48 7.32
N GLN A 169 7.13 24.57 7.24
CA GLN A 169 7.43 25.67 6.30
C GLN A 169 8.79 26.34 6.57
N SER A 170 9.25 26.37 7.82
CA SER A 170 10.60 26.86 8.14
C SER A 170 11.71 25.95 7.62
N VAL A 171 11.44 24.64 7.53
CA VAL A 171 12.36 23.67 6.91
C VAL A 171 12.37 23.91 5.41
N MET A 172 11.18 24.07 4.79
CA MET A 172 11.04 24.42 3.37
C MET A 172 11.81 25.69 3.00
N ASP A 173 11.74 26.75 3.82
CA ASP A 173 12.46 28.00 3.60
C ASP A 173 13.99 27.85 3.70
N ALA A 174 14.47 26.83 4.42
CA ALA A 174 15.88 26.57 4.67
C ALA A 174 16.52 25.60 3.67
N ILE A 175 15.74 25.06 2.72
CA ILE A 175 16.24 24.13 1.71
C ILE A 175 17.24 24.83 0.80
N ASP A 176 18.45 24.32 0.74
CA ASP A 176 19.52 24.74 -0.16
C ASP A 176 19.70 23.77 -1.34
N ALA A 177 20.34 24.25 -2.40
CA ALA A 177 20.67 23.41 -3.54
C ALA A 177 21.73 22.37 -3.12
N GLY A 178 21.37 21.08 -3.20
CA GLY A 178 22.21 19.99 -2.71
C GLY A 178 21.60 19.21 -1.54
N ASP A 179 20.60 19.77 -0.87
CA ASP A 179 19.89 19.11 0.23
C ASP A 179 19.14 17.89 -0.29
N ARG A 180 19.05 16.85 0.55
CA ARG A 180 18.47 15.57 0.16
C ARG A 180 17.15 15.33 0.88
N ILE A 181 16.23 14.75 0.15
CA ILE A 181 15.06 14.10 0.71
C ILE A 181 15.53 12.78 1.29
N GLU A 182 15.68 12.70 2.61
CA GLU A 182 16.09 11.47 3.28
C GLU A 182 15.03 10.39 3.13
N ALA A 183 13.76 10.79 3.29
CA ALA A 183 12.60 9.93 3.10
C ALA A 183 11.36 10.76 2.80
N ALA A 184 10.42 10.20 2.03
CA ALA A 184 9.05 10.69 1.94
C ALA A 184 8.07 9.56 2.27
N ARG A 185 7.15 9.77 3.21
CA ARG A 185 6.23 8.74 3.73
C ARG A 185 4.83 9.30 3.91
N PHE A 186 3.80 8.47 3.86
CA PHE A 186 2.44 8.89 4.21
C PHE A 186 2.26 8.93 5.74
N VAL A 187 1.48 9.88 6.23
CA VAL A 187 1.18 10.06 7.67
C VAL A 187 -0.32 10.08 7.96
N GLU A 188 -1.15 10.65 7.07
CA GLU A 188 -2.62 10.62 7.19
C GLU A 188 -3.31 10.73 5.82
N GLY A 189 -4.16 9.79 5.42
CA GLY A 189 -5.00 9.90 4.22
C GLY A 189 -4.66 8.91 3.09
N ILE A 190 -5.65 8.73 2.21
CA ILE A 190 -5.80 7.66 1.22
C ILE A 190 -4.65 7.66 0.21
N LEU A 191 -3.92 6.55 0.05
CA LEU A 191 -3.06 6.40 -1.13
C LEU A 191 -3.96 6.24 -2.38
N PRO A 192 -3.55 6.72 -3.57
CA PRO A 192 -4.23 6.42 -4.84
C PRO A 192 -4.33 4.92 -5.12
N SER A 193 -3.45 4.14 -4.49
CA SER A 193 -3.41 2.68 -4.56
C SER A 193 -3.92 1.98 -3.30
N ARG A 194 -4.34 2.71 -2.25
CA ARG A 194 -4.78 2.17 -0.94
C ARG A 194 -5.87 3.03 -0.33
N GLN A 195 -6.97 3.13 -1.04
CA GLN A 195 -8.19 3.53 -0.37
C GLN A 195 -8.66 2.27 0.36
N SER A 196 -9.09 2.34 1.61
CA SER A 196 -10.29 1.65 2.08
C SER A 196 -10.56 2.14 3.47
N ALA A 197 -11.78 2.61 3.66
CA ALA A 197 -12.37 2.64 4.98
C ALA A 197 -12.39 1.19 5.51
N PHE A 198 -12.28 1.01 6.82
CA PHE A 198 -12.37 -0.24 7.59
C PHE A 198 -11.07 -0.90 8.07
N MET A 199 -9.98 -0.15 8.21
CA MET A 199 -8.96 -0.41 9.23
C MET A 199 -8.98 0.70 10.28
N ASP A 200 -8.87 0.34 11.56
CA ASP A 200 -8.60 1.32 12.63
C ASP A 200 -7.23 1.96 12.35
N VAL A 201 -7.29 3.15 11.75
CA VAL A 201 -6.15 3.98 11.36
C VAL A 201 -5.23 4.26 12.55
N THR A 202 -5.75 4.15 13.78
CA THR A 202 -4.98 4.32 15.02
C THR A 202 -3.96 3.21 15.22
N SER A 203 -4.28 1.97 14.86
CA SER A 203 -3.41 0.81 15.02
C SER A 203 -2.31 0.78 13.94
N LEU A 204 -2.66 1.12 12.69
CA LEU A 204 -1.67 1.28 11.60
C LEU A 204 -0.77 2.52 11.81
N ASN A 205 -1.31 3.60 12.37
CA ASN A 205 -0.50 4.77 12.76
C ASN A 205 0.39 4.46 13.97
N PHE A 206 -0.02 3.56 14.88
CA PHE A 206 0.85 3.15 16.00
C PHE A 206 2.09 2.40 15.51
N PHE A 207 1.94 1.54 14.50
CA PHE A 207 3.00 0.77 13.84
C PHE A 207 4.09 1.68 13.23
N PHE A 208 3.71 2.68 12.43
CA PHE A 208 4.69 3.57 11.79
C PHE A 208 5.34 4.59 12.75
N ASN A 209 4.66 4.98 13.82
CA ASN A 209 5.15 6.03 14.74
C ASN A 209 6.19 5.54 15.75
N ARG A 210 6.48 4.24 15.86
CA ARG A 210 7.44 3.69 16.84
C ARG A 210 8.84 3.40 16.27
N LEU A 211 9.01 3.42 14.95
CA LEU A 211 10.32 3.34 14.27
C LEU A 211 11.15 4.63 14.41
N GLU A 212 10.56 5.72 14.92
CA GLU A 212 11.34 6.86 15.40
C GLU A 212 11.89 6.55 16.80
N ARG A 213 13.08 5.93 16.91
CA ARG A 213 14.17 6.44 17.77
C ARG A 213 15.52 5.82 17.41
N ALA A 214 16.42 6.73 17.02
CA ALA A 214 17.88 6.63 17.12
C ALA A 214 18.61 5.74 16.10
N SER A 215 18.99 6.37 14.98
CA SER A 215 20.35 6.26 14.44
C SER A 215 20.94 4.86 14.30
N LEU A 216 20.41 3.99 13.43
CA LEU A 216 21.08 2.74 13.05
C LEU A 216 20.93 2.42 11.53
N PRO A 217 21.87 1.65 10.96
CA PRO A 217 22.20 1.67 9.54
C PRO A 217 21.17 0.97 8.63
N LEU A 218 21.18 1.38 7.36
CA LEU A 218 20.52 0.68 6.26
C LEU A 218 21.11 -0.74 6.13
N GLY A 219 20.45 -1.73 6.73
CA GLY A 219 20.90 -3.11 6.75
C GLY A 219 19.77 -4.07 6.43
N PHE A 220 20.02 -4.91 5.42
CA PHE A 220 19.33 -6.17 5.22
C PHE A 220 20.32 -7.26 5.64
N GLN A 221 19.94 -8.20 6.50
CA GLN A 221 20.78 -9.37 6.77
C GLN A 221 20.34 -10.53 5.87
N VAL A 222 21.16 -10.84 4.87
CA VAL A 222 20.96 -11.94 3.93
C VAL A 222 21.77 -13.15 4.40
N LEU A 223 21.13 -14.30 4.54
CA LEU A 223 21.76 -15.56 4.93
C LEU A 223 22.21 -16.37 3.68
N GLY A 224 22.62 -17.62 3.87
CA GLY A 224 23.16 -18.47 2.80
C GLY A 224 22.05 -19.06 1.91
N ASP A 225 22.42 -19.89 0.92
CA ASP A 225 21.45 -20.59 0.06
C ASP A 225 21.08 -22.00 0.60
N GLY A 226 21.25 -22.27 1.91
CA GLY A 226 20.86 -23.56 2.49
C GLY A 226 20.29 -23.38 3.88
N ASP A 227 19.72 -24.45 4.44
CA ASP A 227 18.96 -24.42 5.70
C ASP A 227 19.67 -23.64 6.83
N ASP A 228 19.15 -22.45 7.13
CA ASP A 228 19.70 -21.52 8.09
C ASP A 228 18.80 -21.43 9.34
N VAL A 229 19.44 -21.25 10.51
CA VAL A 229 18.73 -21.03 11.77
C VAL A 229 19.18 -19.70 12.36
N LEU A 230 18.23 -18.79 12.55
CA LEU A 230 18.47 -17.47 13.10
C LEU A 230 17.55 -17.19 14.30
N ASP A 231 18.18 -16.77 15.39
CA ASP A 231 17.50 -16.23 16.56
C ASP A 231 17.78 -14.71 16.57
N VAL A 232 16.74 -13.92 16.33
CA VAL A 232 16.79 -12.47 16.18
C VAL A 232 16.65 -11.85 17.56
N THR A 233 17.70 -11.18 18.01
CA THR A 233 17.60 -10.35 19.22
C THR A 233 17.04 -8.96 18.88
N PRO A 234 16.47 -8.24 19.85
CA PRO A 234 16.01 -6.86 19.60
C PRO A 234 17.10 -5.94 19.05
N GLU A 235 18.36 -6.13 19.46
CA GLU A 235 19.50 -5.37 18.93
C GLU A 235 19.80 -5.70 17.47
N LEU A 236 19.67 -6.98 17.08
CA LEU A 236 19.82 -7.41 15.69
C LEU A 236 18.72 -6.83 14.81
N SER A 237 17.49 -6.81 15.30
CA SER A 237 16.35 -6.27 14.55
C SER A 237 16.47 -4.77 14.34
N GLN A 238 16.87 -4.02 15.38
CA GLN A 238 17.16 -2.59 15.27
C GLN A 238 18.34 -2.27 14.34
N ALA A 239 19.33 -3.16 14.25
CA ALA A 239 20.46 -3.01 13.34
C ALA A 239 20.12 -3.36 11.88
N ASN A 240 19.04 -4.12 11.65
CA ASN A 240 18.58 -4.55 10.34
C ASN A 240 17.11 -4.17 10.11
N PRO A 241 16.77 -2.87 10.08
CA PRO A 241 15.38 -2.42 9.99
C PRO A 241 14.70 -2.79 8.67
N SER A 242 15.45 -3.29 7.68
CA SER A 242 14.89 -3.82 6.43
C SER A 242 14.57 -5.32 6.48
N GLY A 243 15.05 -6.03 7.50
CA GLY A 243 14.73 -7.42 7.78
C GLY A 243 15.84 -8.44 7.53
N PHE A 244 15.45 -9.70 7.65
CA PHE A 244 16.27 -10.91 7.52
C PHE A 244 15.75 -11.81 6.39
N VAL A 245 16.63 -12.37 5.56
CA VAL A 245 16.31 -13.11 4.32
C VAL A 245 17.05 -14.42 4.33
N GLY A 246 16.28 -15.51 4.20
CA GLY A 246 16.78 -16.88 4.09
C GLY A 246 17.31 -17.29 2.72
N LEU A 247 16.90 -16.61 1.64
CA LEU A 247 17.21 -16.94 0.24
C LEU A 247 16.71 -18.32 -0.20
N GLY A 248 17.38 -19.39 0.19
CA GLY A 248 17.06 -20.75 -0.22
C GLY A 248 17.41 -21.75 0.87
N GLY A 249 16.66 -22.84 0.95
CA GLY A 249 16.81 -23.81 2.04
C GLY A 249 15.58 -23.81 2.93
N ASN A 250 15.47 -24.76 3.86
CA ASN A 250 14.38 -24.75 4.84
C ASN A 250 14.85 -24.00 6.08
N ASP A 251 14.48 -22.74 6.18
CA ASP A 251 15.02 -21.83 7.18
C ASP A 251 14.17 -21.81 8.45
N THR A 252 14.79 -21.50 9.59
CA THR A 252 14.10 -21.33 10.87
C THR A 252 14.49 -20.01 11.51
N PHE A 253 13.59 -19.02 11.45
CA PHE A 253 13.79 -17.72 12.09
C PHE A 253 12.89 -17.58 13.30
N ILE A 254 13.49 -17.19 14.42
CA ILE A 254 12.78 -16.77 15.63
C ILE A 254 13.04 -15.28 15.76
N GLY A 255 11.95 -14.51 15.76
CA GLY A 255 11.90 -13.09 15.99
C GLY A 255 12.21 -12.75 17.45
N SER A 256 11.97 -11.50 17.78
CA SER A 256 12.33 -10.88 19.03
C SER A 256 11.10 -10.37 19.75
N ALA A 257 11.28 -9.78 20.92
CA ALA A 257 10.17 -9.16 21.64
C ALA A 257 9.70 -7.81 21.05
N ILE A 258 10.20 -7.42 19.87
CA ILE A 258 9.89 -6.16 19.17
C ILE A 258 9.62 -6.45 17.70
N ASP A 259 9.05 -5.45 17.01
CA ASP A 259 8.73 -5.50 15.58
C ASP A 259 9.90 -6.01 14.72
N ASP A 260 9.66 -7.12 14.01
CA ASP A 260 10.62 -7.75 13.10
C ASP A 260 10.11 -7.79 11.66
N VAL A 261 11.07 -7.94 10.74
CA VAL A 261 10.80 -8.18 9.33
C VAL A 261 11.53 -9.44 8.87
N LEU A 262 10.78 -10.50 8.58
CA LEU A 262 11.30 -11.84 8.28
C LEU A 262 10.87 -12.30 6.87
N TYR A 263 11.82 -12.81 6.08
CA TYR A 263 11.56 -13.38 4.75
C TYR A 263 12.25 -14.74 4.60
N GLY A 264 11.49 -15.79 4.31
CA GLY A 264 12.01 -17.14 4.03
C GLY A 264 12.64 -17.23 2.63
N ASN A 265 11.83 -16.96 1.61
CA ASN A 265 12.11 -17.03 0.16
C ASN A 265 11.91 -18.39 -0.48
N GLN A 266 12.90 -19.28 -0.56
CA GLN A 266 12.72 -20.59 -1.20
C GLN A 266 12.96 -21.70 -0.18
N GLY A 267 12.07 -22.69 -0.14
CA GLY A 267 12.13 -23.80 0.79
C GLY A 267 10.97 -23.76 1.77
N ASN A 268 10.87 -24.77 2.62
CA ASN A 268 9.80 -24.90 3.59
C ASN A 268 10.27 -24.24 4.90
N ASP A 269 9.91 -22.99 5.09
CA ASP A 269 10.46 -22.13 6.13
C ASP A 269 9.59 -22.15 7.40
N THR A 270 10.21 -21.96 8.56
CA THR A 270 9.52 -21.78 9.84
C THR A 270 9.91 -20.43 10.43
N LEU A 271 8.99 -19.46 10.36
CA LEU A 271 9.26 -18.08 10.76
C LEU A 271 8.31 -17.67 11.90
N THR A 272 8.86 -17.22 13.02
CA THR A 272 8.09 -16.79 14.21
C THR A 272 8.45 -15.36 14.56
N GLY A 273 7.48 -14.47 14.81
CA GLY A 273 7.73 -13.06 15.19
C GLY A 273 7.88 -12.82 16.70
N GLU A 274 7.44 -13.75 17.55
CA GLU A 274 7.36 -13.60 19.01
C GLU A 274 6.51 -12.43 19.51
N GLY A 275 7.04 -11.21 19.58
CA GLY A 275 6.34 -10.04 20.09
C GLY A 275 6.51 -8.80 19.22
N GLY A 276 5.69 -7.79 19.45
CA GLY A 276 5.66 -6.62 18.57
C GLY A 276 4.84 -6.86 17.32
N ASP A 277 4.75 -5.85 16.47
CA ASP A 277 3.98 -5.90 15.23
C ASP A 277 4.93 -6.33 14.10
N ASN A 278 4.78 -7.54 13.58
CA ASN A 278 5.74 -8.17 12.68
C ASN A 278 5.30 -8.17 11.22
N LEU A 279 6.26 -8.17 10.29
CA LEU A 279 6.05 -8.51 8.88
C LEU A 279 6.78 -9.81 8.56
N ILE A 280 6.02 -10.85 8.24
CA ILE A 280 6.56 -12.19 7.97
C ILE A 280 6.10 -12.67 6.59
N ARG A 281 7.05 -13.12 5.77
CA ARG A 281 6.77 -13.72 4.46
C ARG A 281 7.47 -15.08 4.32
N GLY A 282 6.69 -16.10 4.00
CA GLY A 282 7.18 -17.45 3.71
C GLY A 282 7.96 -17.47 2.41
N GLY A 283 7.29 -17.56 1.27
CA GLY A 283 7.92 -17.44 -0.04
C GLY A 283 7.49 -18.57 -0.98
N GLN A 284 8.38 -19.48 -1.30
CA GLN A 284 8.09 -20.67 -2.10
C GLN A 284 8.34 -21.89 -1.23
N GLY A 285 7.34 -22.71 -1.00
CA GLY A 285 7.47 -23.91 -0.18
C GLY A 285 6.25 -24.06 0.72
N GLU A 286 6.23 -25.11 1.53
CA GLU A 286 5.21 -25.27 2.55
C GLU A 286 5.71 -24.62 3.85
N ASP A 287 5.28 -23.39 4.09
CA ASP A 287 5.81 -22.54 5.15
C ASP A 287 4.96 -22.59 6.43
N ILE A 288 5.60 -22.38 7.58
CA ILE A 288 4.95 -22.22 8.88
C ILE A 288 5.27 -20.83 9.41
N LEU A 289 4.27 -19.94 9.44
CA LEU A 289 4.42 -18.56 9.90
C LEU A 289 3.63 -18.33 11.19
N THR A 290 4.26 -17.75 12.20
CA THR A 290 3.61 -17.35 13.46
C THR A 290 3.91 -15.90 13.77
N GLY A 291 2.88 -15.05 13.88
CA GLY A 291 3.01 -13.63 14.24
C GLY A 291 3.46 -13.46 15.69
N GLY A 292 2.66 -13.97 16.62
CA GLY A 292 2.97 -13.93 18.04
C GLY A 292 2.05 -12.94 18.76
N SER A 293 2.59 -12.03 19.56
CA SER A 293 1.79 -10.97 20.17
C SER A 293 2.02 -9.64 19.47
N GLY A 294 0.97 -9.06 18.90
CA GLY A 294 1.03 -7.76 18.24
C GLY A 294 0.08 -7.77 17.05
N ASN A 295 0.04 -6.70 16.26
CA ASN A 295 -0.73 -6.68 15.02
C ASN A 295 0.19 -7.10 13.88
N ASP A 296 0.16 -8.38 13.51
CA ASP A 296 1.11 -8.94 12.56
C ASP A 296 0.58 -8.97 11.12
N ILE A 297 1.50 -8.96 10.16
CA ILE A 297 1.24 -9.16 8.73
C ILE A 297 1.94 -10.45 8.29
N LEU A 298 1.15 -11.47 7.96
CA LEU A 298 1.64 -12.78 7.53
C LEU A 298 1.26 -13.04 6.07
N HIS A 299 2.23 -13.48 5.27
CA HIS A 299 2.00 -13.86 3.87
C HIS A 299 2.75 -15.13 3.48
N GLY A 300 2.02 -16.20 3.17
CA GLY A 300 2.57 -17.50 2.77
C GLY A 300 3.24 -17.43 1.39
N ASN A 301 2.53 -16.85 0.42
CA ASN A 301 2.89 -16.72 -1.00
C ASN A 301 2.64 -18.00 -1.82
N LEU A 302 3.62 -18.87 -2.05
CA LEU A 302 3.48 -20.04 -2.91
C LEU A 302 3.72 -21.33 -2.13
N GLY A 303 2.73 -22.21 -2.08
CA GLY A 303 2.79 -23.53 -1.44
C GLY A 303 1.64 -23.72 -0.48
N ASN A 304 1.60 -24.84 0.25
CA ASN A 304 0.55 -25.10 1.23
C ASN A 304 1.04 -24.64 2.60
N ASP A 305 0.62 -23.45 2.99
CA ASP A 305 1.19 -22.74 4.12
C ASP A 305 0.31 -22.86 5.38
N THR A 306 0.93 -22.78 6.56
CA THR A 306 0.24 -22.67 7.85
C THR A 306 0.58 -21.33 8.50
N LEU A 307 -0.40 -20.44 8.63
CA LEU A 307 -0.22 -19.09 9.16
C LEU A 307 -1.03 -18.89 10.44
N MET A 308 -0.38 -18.41 11.50
CA MET A 308 -0.97 -18.18 12.83
C MET A 308 -0.69 -16.76 13.33
N GLY A 309 -1.70 -15.90 13.38
CA GLY A 309 -1.59 -14.55 13.96
C GLY A 309 -1.32 -14.60 15.48
N SER A 310 -2.03 -15.48 16.18
CA SER A 310 -1.98 -15.69 17.63
C SER A 310 -2.66 -14.59 18.46
N GLY A 311 -2.04 -13.44 18.70
CA GLY A 311 -2.65 -12.33 19.42
C GLY A 311 -2.69 -11.06 18.57
N GLY A 312 -3.52 -10.08 18.96
CA GLY A 312 -3.65 -8.80 18.26
C GLY A 312 -4.49 -8.88 16.98
N ASN A 313 -4.61 -7.76 16.28
CA ASN A 313 -5.41 -7.65 15.06
C ASN A 313 -4.50 -7.89 13.85
N ASN A 314 -4.59 -9.09 13.27
CA ASN A 314 -3.66 -9.57 12.26
C ASN A 314 -4.21 -9.42 10.85
N PHE A 315 -3.30 -9.30 9.90
CA PHE A 315 -3.56 -9.47 8.49
C PHE A 315 -2.87 -10.74 7.99
N ILE A 316 -3.65 -11.71 7.56
CA ILE A 316 -3.16 -13.03 7.18
C ILE A 316 -3.58 -13.35 5.76
N ARG A 317 -2.60 -13.66 4.91
CA ARG A 317 -2.80 -14.00 3.51
C ARG A 317 -2.08 -15.29 3.15
N GLY A 318 -2.82 -16.31 2.72
CA GLY A 318 -2.28 -17.60 2.29
C GLY A 318 -1.47 -17.45 1.02
N GLY A 319 -2.15 -17.26 -0.10
CA GLY A 319 -1.51 -16.99 -1.39
C GLY A 319 -1.95 -18.00 -2.43
N GLN A 320 -1.05 -18.85 -2.88
CA GLN A 320 -1.36 -19.93 -3.81
C GLN A 320 -0.99 -21.27 -3.19
N GLY A 321 -2.00 -22.09 -2.98
CA GLY A 321 -1.91 -23.44 -2.44
C GLY A 321 -3.06 -23.66 -1.49
N ASN A 322 -3.13 -24.84 -0.89
CA ASN A 322 -4.18 -25.11 0.10
C ASN A 322 -3.67 -24.69 1.48
N ASP A 323 -4.00 -23.47 1.89
CA ASP A 323 -3.44 -22.85 3.08
C ASP A 323 -4.33 -23.07 4.32
N THR A 324 -3.71 -23.02 5.50
CA THR A 324 -4.40 -23.00 6.80
C THR A 324 -4.10 -21.70 7.51
N LEU A 325 -5.12 -20.85 7.67
CA LEU A 325 -5.01 -19.52 8.29
C LEU A 325 -5.75 -19.50 9.62
N MET A 326 -5.06 -19.06 10.68
CA MET A 326 -5.61 -18.91 12.02
C MET A 326 -5.33 -17.49 12.54
N GLY A 327 -6.39 -16.69 12.74
CA GLY A 327 -6.30 -15.32 13.27
C GLY A 327 -5.81 -15.30 14.71
N GLY A 328 -6.56 -15.93 15.60
CA GLY A 328 -6.23 -16.05 17.01
C GLY A 328 -7.10 -15.14 17.87
N ALA A 329 -6.51 -14.25 18.65
CA ALA A 329 -7.25 -13.31 19.49
C ALA A 329 -7.10 -11.88 18.96
N GLY A 330 -8.20 -11.24 18.60
CA GLY A 330 -8.21 -9.91 18.02
C GLY A 330 -9.22 -9.84 16.88
N ASN A 331 -9.27 -8.71 16.19
CA ASN A 331 -10.10 -8.57 15.00
C ASN A 331 -9.20 -8.79 13.78
N ASP A 332 -9.25 -9.99 13.21
CA ASP A 332 -8.32 -10.43 12.18
C ASP A 332 -8.92 -10.30 10.77
N VAL A 333 -8.04 -10.20 9.76
CA VAL A 333 -8.40 -10.27 8.34
C VAL A 333 -7.70 -11.47 7.71
N LEU A 334 -8.48 -12.44 7.24
CA LEU A 334 -7.98 -13.68 6.66
C LEU A 334 -8.34 -13.78 5.19
N ILE A 335 -7.35 -14.07 4.34
CA ILE A 335 -7.47 -14.15 2.89
C ILE A 335 -6.76 -15.40 2.38
N GLY A 336 -7.53 -16.40 1.95
CA GLY A 336 -6.97 -17.62 1.35
C GLY A 336 -6.28 -17.37 0.01
N ASP A 337 -6.92 -16.57 -0.86
CA ASP A 337 -6.55 -16.28 -2.25
C ASP A 337 -6.89 -17.40 -3.26
N ARG A 338 -5.94 -18.28 -3.61
CA ARG A 338 -6.13 -19.29 -4.65
C ARG A 338 -6.07 -20.68 -4.05
N ASP A 339 -6.84 -21.57 -4.68
CA ASP A 339 -6.97 -22.98 -4.32
C ASP A 339 -7.89 -23.14 -3.11
N GLN A 340 -7.78 -24.20 -2.31
CA GLN A 340 -8.74 -24.45 -1.23
C GLN A 340 -8.11 -24.16 0.13
N ASP A 341 -8.59 -23.10 0.77
CA ASP A 341 -8.06 -22.65 2.04
C ASP A 341 -8.96 -23.01 3.23
N THR A 342 -8.36 -23.15 4.41
CA THR A 342 -9.07 -23.28 5.69
C THR A 342 -8.81 -22.06 6.54
N LEU A 343 -9.87 -21.36 6.95
CA LEU A 343 -9.80 -20.08 7.66
C LEU A 343 -10.50 -20.21 9.02
N THR A 344 -9.76 -19.88 10.08
CA THR A 344 -10.24 -19.83 11.47
C THR A 344 -9.96 -18.45 12.03
N GLY A 345 -10.99 -17.67 12.35
CA GLY A 345 -10.84 -16.31 12.87
C GLY A 345 -10.31 -16.32 14.29
N GLY A 346 -10.93 -17.12 15.15
CA GLY A 346 -10.64 -17.21 16.57
C GLY A 346 -11.62 -16.33 17.37
N ALA A 347 -11.08 -15.50 18.25
CA ALA A 347 -11.86 -14.65 19.14
C ALA A 347 -11.77 -13.19 18.72
N GLY A 348 -12.91 -12.57 18.45
CA GLY A 348 -13.00 -11.17 18.05
C GLY A 348 -13.92 -10.98 16.86
N ALA A 349 -13.86 -9.81 16.24
CA ALA A 349 -14.68 -9.48 15.08
C ALA A 349 -13.86 -9.66 13.80
N ASP A 350 -13.94 -10.85 13.20
CA ASP A 350 -13.04 -11.25 12.12
C ASP A 350 -13.61 -11.03 10.73
N GLN A 351 -12.74 -10.87 9.74
CA GLN A 351 -13.10 -10.72 8.33
C GLN A 351 -12.54 -11.87 7.51
N PHE A 352 -13.43 -12.68 6.96
CA PHE A 352 -13.08 -13.76 6.05
C PHE A 352 -13.29 -13.30 4.62
N VAL A 353 -12.19 -13.10 3.89
CA VAL A 353 -12.21 -12.69 2.49
C VAL A 353 -12.20 -13.91 1.60
N LEU A 354 -13.31 -14.14 0.93
CA LEU A 354 -13.48 -15.25 0.01
C LEU A 354 -13.38 -14.74 -1.43
N ARG A 355 -12.50 -15.38 -2.20
CA ARG A 355 -12.27 -15.10 -3.63
C ARG A 355 -12.57 -16.36 -4.40
N GLY A 356 -13.48 -16.28 -5.37
CA GLY A 356 -13.80 -17.42 -6.22
C GLY A 356 -12.54 -17.98 -6.86
N ASN A 357 -12.34 -19.30 -6.75
CA ASN A 357 -11.12 -19.89 -7.26
C ASN A 357 -10.99 -19.57 -8.75
N THR A 358 -9.89 -18.92 -9.11
CA THR A 358 -9.75 -18.43 -10.49
C THR A 358 -9.37 -19.56 -11.46
N ASN A 359 -9.02 -20.76 -10.94
CA ASN A 359 -8.39 -21.82 -11.73
C ASN A 359 -8.87 -23.27 -11.49
N ILE A 360 -9.81 -23.59 -10.58
CA ILE A 360 -10.19 -25.00 -10.32
C ILE A 360 -11.70 -25.20 -10.14
N GLY A 361 -12.41 -25.49 -11.23
CA GLY A 361 -13.74 -26.13 -11.12
C GLY A 361 -14.77 -25.33 -10.34
N ARG A 362 -15.08 -24.11 -10.83
CA ARG A 362 -16.13 -23.14 -10.40
C ARG A 362 -17.56 -23.70 -10.27
N GLY A 363 -17.72 -24.83 -9.60
CA GLY A 363 -18.90 -25.68 -9.64
C GLY A 363 -18.81 -26.90 -8.73
N ASP A 364 -17.63 -27.23 -8.21
CA ASP A 364 -17.48 -28.21 -7.12
C ASP A 364 -17.40 -27.48 -5.76
N PRO A 365 -18.42 -27.62 -4.89
CA PRO A 365 -18.40 -27.00 -3.56
C PRO A 365 -17.32 -27.56 -2.63
N ASN A 366 -16.64 -28.65 -3.00
CA ASN A 366 -15.53 -29.22 -2.23
C ASN A 366 -14.20 -28.53 -2.51
N LEU A 367 -14.13 -27.60 -3.45
CA LEU A 367 -12.94 -26.83 -3.80
C LEU A 367 -13.05 -25.35 -3.39
N ALA A 368 -14.04 -25.05 -2.55
CA ALA A 368 -14.25 -23.72 -2.00
C ALA A 368 -13.57 -23.62 -0.63
N ASP A 369 -13.18 -22.40 -0.28
CA ASP A 369 -12.60 -22.06 1.02
C ASP A 369 -13.54 -22.47 2.16
N VAL A 370 -12.97 -22.87 3.29
CA VAL A 370 -13.71 -23.34 4.46
C VAL A 370 -13.49 -22.39 5.62
N VAL A 371 -14.56 -21.77 6.10
CA VAL A 371 -14.55 -20.95 7.33
C VAL A 371 -15.05 -21.79 8.49
N THR A 372 -14.24 -21.95 9.54
CA THR A 372 -14.46 -22.99 10.55
C THR A 372 -15.26 -22.57 11.77
N ASP A 373 -15.24 -21.28 12.12
CA ASP A 373 -15.68 -20.77 13.42
C ASP A 373 -16.47 -19.47 13.36
N PHE A 374 -17.01 -19.13 12.18
CA PHE A 374 -17.79 -17.92 11.95
C PHE A 374 -18.86 -17.65 13.02
N ASN A 375 -18.71 -16.53 13.73
CA ASN A 375 -19.60 -16.09 14.79
C ASN A 375 -20.02 -14.60 14.62
N PRO A 376 -21.19 -14.33 14.00
CA PRO A 376 -21.65 -12.96 13.79
C PRO A 376 -22.00 -12.21 15.08
N ALA A 377 -22.14 -12.91 16.22
CA ALA A 377 -22.35 -12.29 17.52
C ALA A 377 -21.07 -11.64 18.09
N GLU A 378 -19.89 -12.13 17.68
CA GLU A 378 -18.59 -11.53 18.03
C GLU A 378 -18.22 -10.38 17.09
N GLY A 379 -18.80 -10.38 15.89
CA GLY A 379 -18.66 -9.29 14.93
C GLY A 379 -18.19 -9.76 13.55
N ASP A 380 -18.05 -11.06 13.35
CA ASP A 380 -17.52 -11.64 12.12
C ASP A 380 -18.28 -11.22 10.87
N ARG A 381 -17.52 -11.11 9.79
CA ARG A 381 -18.01 -10.75 8.46
C ARG A 381 -17.44 -11.67 7.41
N ILE A 382 -18.30 -12.00 6.46
CA ILE A 382 -17.88 -12.63 5.21
C ILE A 382 -17.77 -11.56 4.16
N VAL A 383 -16.62 -11.48 3.50
CA VAL A 383 -16.37 -10.54 2.42
C VAL A 383 -16.24 -11.32 1.13
N LEU A 384 -17.09 -11.00 0.15
CA LEU A 384 -17.07 -11.63 -1.16
C LEU A 384 -16.39 -10.70 -2.16
N ALA A 385 -15.21 -11.09 -2.63
CA ALA A 385 -14.47 -10.39 -3.68
C ALA A 385 -14.98 -10.81 -5.05
N ALA A 386 -15.94 -10.08 -5.61
CA ALA A 386 -16.54 -10.48 -6.88
C ALA A 386 -16.89 -9.28 -7.77
N GLU A 387 -16.78 -9.47 -9.09
CA GLU A 387 -17.37 -8.56 -10.10
C GLU A 387 -18.88 -8.80 -10.27
N THR A 388 -19.52 -9.43 -9.29
CA THR A 388 -20.91 -9.88 -9.40
C THR A 388 -21.86 -8.88 -8.75
N ASP A 389 -23.05 -8.77 -9.33
CA ASP A 389 -24.17 -8.08 -8.70
C ASP A 389 -24.46 -8.73 -7.33
N PRO A 390 -24.47 -7.98 -6.21
CA PRO A 390 -24.80 -8.50 -4.89
C PRO A 390 -26.12 -9.27 -4.84
N ALA A 391 -27.07 -8.97 -5.74
CA ALA A 391 -28.34 -9.69 -5.83
C ALA A 391 -28.21 -11.15 -6.32
N THR A 392 -27.05 -11.55 -6.81
CA THR A 392 -26.81 -12.87 -7.41
C THR A 392 -26.21 -13.87 -6.44
N VAL A 393 -25.77 -13.41 -5.27
CA VAL A 393 -25.21 -14.27 -4.22
C VAL A 393 -26.30 -15.15 -3.62
N ARG A 394 -26.02 -16.45 -3.53
CA ARG A 394 -26.89 -17.45 -2.92
C ARG A 394 -26.19 -18.08 -1.73
N PHE A 395 -26.92 -18.12 -0.62
CA PHE A 395 -26.52 -18.83 0.60
C PHE A 395 -27.34 -20.12 0.66
N ILE A 396 -26.69 -21.25 0.39
CA ILE A 396 -27.34 -22.55 0.19
C ILE A 396 -27.06 -23.41 1.43
N PRO A 397 -28.09 -23.92 2.13
CA PRO A 397 -27.87 -24.85 3.24
C PRO A 397 -27.32 -26.18 2.73
N ASP A 398 -26.26 -26.67 3.36
CA ASP A 398 -25.64 -27.99 3.13
C ASP A 398 -25.45 -28.72 4.47
N GLY A 399 -26.48 -29.45 4.91
CA GLY A 399 -26.47 -30.07 6.23
C GLY A 399 -26.46 -29.03 7.36
N ALA A 400 -25.38 -28.97 8.13
CA ALA A 400 -25.16 -27.97 9.18
C ALA A 400 -24.36 -26.75 8.69
N ASP A 401 -23.88 -26.79 7.44
CA ASP A 401 -23.02 -25.78 6.84
C ASP A 401 -23.82 -24.90 5.87
N VAL A 402 -23.19 -23.80 5.44
CA VAL A 402 -23.71 -22.91 4.41
C VAL A 402 -22.72 -22.81 3.27
N LEU A 403 -23.16 -23.10 2.05
CA LEU A 403 -22.40 -22.84 0.84
C LEU A 403 -22.73 -21.45 0.31
N ILE A 404 -21.71 -20.67 -0.03
CA ILE A 404 -21.85 -19.39 -0.69
C ILE A 404 -21.57 -19.60 -2.18
N GLN A 405 -22.54 -19.27 -3.00
CA GLN A 405 -22.51 -19.47 -4.45
C GLN A 405 -22.83 -18.17 -5.19
N LEU A 406 -22.04 -17.83 -6.21
CA LEU A 406 -22.31 -16.74 -7.15
C LEU A 406 -22.96 -17.25 -8.44
N GLU A 407 -23.11 -16.40 -9.45
CA GLU A 407 -23.57 -16.81 -10.78
C GLU A 407 -22.73 -17.96 -11.37
N ASN A 408 -23.32 -18.70 -12.32
CA ASN A 408 -22.66 -19.79 -13.05
C ASN A 408 -22.18 -20.98 -12.19
N ASN A 409 -22.78 -21.18 -11.01
CA ASN A 409 -22.42 -22.20 -10.02
C ASN A 409 -21.06 -22.00 -9.33
N ASP A 410 -20.52 -20.79 -9.34
CA ASP A 410 -19.21 -20.48 -8.75
C ASP A 410 -19.29 -20.47 -7.21
N PHE A 411 -18.76 -21.50 -6.55
CA PHE A 411 -18.75 -21.62 -5.09
C PHE A 411 -17.57 -20.84 -4.51
N GLN A 412 -17.86 -19.90 -3.61
CA GLN A 412 -16.86 -19.02 -2.99
C GLN A 412 -16.36 -19.54 -1.66
N GLY A 413 -17.23 -20.21 -0.90
CA GLY A 413 -16.83 -20.79 0.38
C GLY A 413 -17.93 -21.61 1.03
N ARG A 414 -17.50 -22.39 2.02
CA ARG A 414 -18.31 -23.18 2.93
C ARG A 414 -18.12 -22.61 4.34
N ILE A 415 -19.21 -22.19 4.96
CA ILE A 415 -19.22 -21.71 6.35
C ILE A 415 -19.73 -22.85 7.22
N LEU A 416 -18.89 -23.36 8.12
CA LEU A 416 -19.25 -24.48 8.98
C LEU A 416 -20.25 -24.06 10.06
N ASN A 417 -21.16 -24.97 10.42
CA ASN A 417 -22.05 -24.84 11.58
C ASN A 417 -22.83 -23.51 11.67
N SER A 418 -23.31 -22.99 10.53
CA SER A 418 -24.02 -21.71 10.46
C SER A 418 -25.36 -21.82 9.74
N THR A 419 -26.16 -20.75 9.74
CA THR A 419 -27.41 -20.69 8.97
C THR A 419 -27.31 -19.69 7.82
N PRO A 420 -28.00 -19.93 6.69
CA PRO A 420 -27.98 -18.99 5.56
C PRO A 420 -28.35 -17.56 5.95
N GLU A 421 -29.31 -17.38 6.86
CA GLU A 421 -29.75 -16.06 7.32
C GLU A 421 -28.65 -15.34 8.11
N ALA A 422 -27.92 -16.07 8.96
CA ALA A 422 -26.83 -15.52 9.76
C ALA A 422 -25.66 -15.10 8.86
N VAL A 423 -25.26 -15.96 7.93
CA VAL A 423 -24.19 -15.66 6.96
C VAL A 423 -24.61 -14.49 6.06
N GLN A 424 -25.83 -14.49 5.53
CA GLN A 424 -26.32 -13.43 4.65
C GLN A 424 -26.34 -12.05 5.35
N ALA A 425 -26.75 -12.00 6.62
CA ALA A 425 -26.83 -10.74 7.36
C ALA A 425 -25.45 -10.11 7.66
N ALA A 426 -24.40 -10.92 7.67
CA ALA A 426 -23.02 -10.52 7.95
C ALA A 426 -22.11 -10.63 6.72
N ALA A 427 -22.67 -10.98 5.56
CA ALA A 427 -21.95 -10.99 4.29
C ALA A 427 -21.99 -9.60 3.63
N MET A 428 -20.86 -9.21 3.07
CA MET A 428 -20.72 -8.01 2.26
C MET A 428 -20.10 -8.37 0.92
N VAL A 429 -20.68 -7.85 -0.16
CA VAL A 429 -20.13 -7.99 -1.51
C VAL A 429 -19.39 -6.72 -1.84
N VAL A 430 -18.11 -6.86 -2.18
CA VAL A 430 -17.25 -5.74 -2.52
C VAL A 430 -16.76 -5.97 -3.96
N PRO A 431 -16.93 -4.99 -4.87
CA PRO A 431 -16.43 -5.09 -6.22
C PRO A 431 -14.92 -5.42 -6.22
N SER A 432 -14.45 -6.27 -7.13
CA SER A 432 -13.02 -6.66 -7.17
C SER A 432 -12.05 -5.46 -7.26
N GLY A 433 -12.47 -4.35 -7.88
CA GLY A 433 -11.72 -3.09 -7.89
C GLY A 433 -11.65 -2.39 -6.53
N ASP A 434 -12.65 -2.60 -5.68
CA ASP A 434 -12.77 -2.10 -4.31
C ASP A 434 -12.26 -3.13 -3.26
N MET A 435 -11.80 -4.30 -3.70
CA MET A 435 -11.18 -5.30 -2.83
C MET A 435 -9.68 -5.05 -2.66
N ALA A 436 -9.04 -4.51 -3.69
CA ALA A 436 -7.76 -3.83 -3.51
C ALA A 436 -7.88 -2.69 -2.50
N LEU A 437 -9.10 -2.11 -2.38
CA LEU A 437 -9.41 -1.21 -1.30
C LEU A 437 -9.30 -1.99 0.02
N LEU A 438 -10.24 -2.91 0.29
CA LEU A 438 -10.42 -3.58 1.59
C LEU A 438 -9.17 -4.32 2.15
N ILE A 439 -8.26 -4.73 1.27
CA ILE A 439 -7.13 -5.62 1.57
C ILE A 439 -5.79 -4.87 1.64
N GLY A 440 -5.76 -3.57 1.30
CA GLY A 440 -4.55 -2.76 1.39
C GLY A 440 -4.43 -1.74 0.31
#